data_AF-A0AA96XF00-F1
#
_entry.id   AF-A0AA96XF00-F1
#
_cell.length_a   1.000
_cell.length_b   1.000
_cell.length_c   1.000
_cell.angle_alpha   90.00
_cell.angle_beta   90.00
_cell.angle_gamma   90.00
#
_symmetry.space_group_name_H-M   'P 1'
#
loop_
_entity.id
_entity.type
_entity.pdbx_description
1 polymer ?
#
loop_
_entity_poly.entity_id
_entity_poly.type
_entity_poly.pdbx_seq_one_letter_code
_entity_poly.pdbx_strand_id
1 'polypeptide(L)'
;MPLLALIPTVAGYFGVTRVGFQVGGHLAKLTPESAAVLSVVTYFALLVGVYCLGEFINWMARSYGVEGDEPTRHYEGTALAVFITTPIFLASIVVLYPHPWLTMASVGIAGMYSIYLVFAGIPILMNMNKDRAFLYACAVLTVALVMMVTVLIGSVILWSVGIGPVYQHHAY
;
A
#
# COMPACT_ATOMS: atom_id res chain seq x y z
N MET A 1 2.22 12.52 2.59
CA MET A 1 2.27 11.21 1.91
C MET A 1 3.56 10.93 1.16
N PRO A 2 4.09 11.83 0.30
CA PRO A 2 5.26 11.49 -0.52
C PRO A 2 6.49 11.04 0.26
N LEU A 3 6.70 11.59 1.46
CA LEU A 3 7.76 11.18 2.37
C LEU A 3 7.55 9.78 2.95
N LEU A 4 6.32 9.40 3.26
CA LEU A 4 6.01 8.11 3.85
C LEU A 4 6.18 6.98 2.84
N ALA A 5 5.86 7.24 1.56
CA ALA A 5 6.04 6.30 0.46
C ALA A 5 7.52 5.96 0.20
N LEU A 6 8.47 6.79 0.67
CA LEU A 6 9.90 6.48 0.58
C LEU A 6 10.30 5.32 1.49
N ILE A 7 9.59 5.09 2.59
CA ILE A 7 9.92 4.02 3.56
C ILE A 7 9.90 2.65 2.87
N PRO A 8 8.77 2.18 2.28
CA PRO A 8 8.74 0.88 1.62
C PRO A 8 9.72 0.78 0.45
N THR A 9 9.92 1.85 -0.32
CA THR A 9 10.73 1.80 -1.56
C THR A 9 12.23 1.79 -1.28
N VAL A 10 12.68 2.55 -0.28
CA VAL A 10 14.08 2.57 0.17
C VAL A 10 14.38 1.30 0.99
N ALA A 11 13.49 0.91 1.91
CA ALA A 11 13.65 -0.34 2.66
C ALA A 11 13.70 -1.54 1.71
N GLY A 12 12.79 -1.59 0.74
CA GLY A 12 12.75 -2.60 -0.32
C GLY A 12 14.05 -2.64 -1.12
N TYR A 13 14.53 -1.49 -1.60
CA TYR A 13 15.78 -1.41 -2.37
C TYR A 13 16.97 -2.05 -1.62
N PHE A 14 17.20 -1.63 -0.38
CA PHE A 14 18.31 -2.17 0.41
C PHE A 14 18.09 -3.62 0.81
N GLY A 15 16.85 -4.00 1.15
CA GLY A 15 16.47 -5.36 1.49
C GLY A 15 16.79 -6.34 0.37
N VAL A 16 16.39 -6.03 -0.87
CA VAL A 16 16.56 -6.97 -2.00
C VAL A 16 17.96 -6.95 -2.62
N THR A 17 18.74 -5.86 -2.44
CA THR A 17 20.09 -5.73 -3.00
C THR A 17 21.19 -6.19 -2.03
N ARG A 18 21.08 -5.86 -0.74
CA ARG A 18 22.13 -6.13 0.26
C ARG A 18 21.89 -7.43 1.02
N VAL A 19 20.67 -7.60 1.54
CA VAL A 19 20.32 -8.77 2.36
C VAL A 19 19.91 -9.94 1.47
N GLY A 20 18.98 -9.71 0.53
CA GLY A 20 18.37 -10.75 -0.28
C GLY A 20 17.28 -11.52 0.45
N PHE A 21 16.50 -12.29 -0.29
CA PHE A 21 15.40 -13.10 0.22
C PHE A 21 15.57 -14.55 -0.21
N GLN A 22 15.03 -15.49 0.57
CA GLN A 22 15.12 -16.90 0.24
C GLN A 22 14.07 -17.29 -0.79
N VAL A 23 14.51 -17.92 -1.89
CA VAL A 23 13.65 -18.49 -2.93
C VAL A 23 14.11 -19.92 -3.19
N GLY A 24 13.23 -20.90 -2.96
CA GLY A 24 13.54 -22.30 -3.23
C GLY A 24 14.75 -22.84 -2.44
N GLY A 25 15.02 -22.31 -1.24
CA GLY A 25 16.17 -22.68 -0.41
C GLY A 25 17.47 -21.94 -0.73
N HIS A 26 17.50 -21.10 -1.77
CA HIS A 26 18.66 -20.29 -2.13
C HIS A 26 18.45 -18.81 -1.79
N LEU A 27 19.54 -18.14 -1.40
CA LEU A 27 19.51 -16.70 -1.17
C LEU A 27 19.56 -15.96 -2.51
N ALA A 28 18.47 -15.29 -2.86
CA ALA A 28 18.34 -14.50 -4.07
C ALA A 28 18.52 -13.01 -3.78
N LYS A 29 19.36 -12.34 -4.57
CA LYS A 29 19.58 -10.88 -4.53
C LYS A 29 19.32 -10.28 -5.90
N LEU A 30 18.74 -9.09 -5.94
CA LEU A 30 18.58 -8.33 -7.18
C LEU A 30 19.84 -7.51 -7.49
N THR A 31 20.08 -7.30 -8.79
CA THR A 31 21.05 -6.30 -9.25
C THR A 31 20.62 -4.90 -8.79
N PRO A 32 21.55 -4.03 -8.40
CA PRO A 32 21.21 -2.66 -7.97
C PRO A 32 20.43 -1.88 -9.03
N GLU A 33 20.74 -2.08 -10.31
CA GLU A 33 20.08 -1.42 -11.44
C GLU A 33 18.60 -1.81 -11.55
N SER A 34 18.30 -3.12 -11.58
CA SER A 34 16.91 -3.60 -11.61
C SER A 34 16.15 -3.20 -10.35
N ALA A 35 16.76 -3.31 -9.18
CA ALA A 35 16.15 -2.90 -7.93
C ALA A 35 15.82 -1.39 -7.90
N ALA A 36 16.67 -0.54 -8.46
CA ALA A 36 16.43 0.90 -8.54
C ALA A 36 15.20 1.20 -9.40
N VAL A 37 15.10 0.58 -10.59
CA VAL A 37 13.95 0.75 -11.48
C VAL A 37 12.67 0.28 -10.79
N LEU A 38 12.69 -0.90 -10.17
CA LEU A 38 11.53 -1.42 -9.43
C LEU A 38 11.13 -0.50 -8.28
N SER A 39 12.08 0.00 -7.48
CA SER A 39 11.80 0.92 -6.37
C SER A 39 11.17 2.24 -6.85
N VAL A 40 11.62 2.79 -7.98
CA VAL A 40 11.03 4.01 -8.57
C VAL A 40 9.62 3.73 -9.07
N VAL A 41 9.38 2.63 -9.77
CA VAL A 41 8.05 2.23 -10.24
C VAL A 41 7.10 2.01 -9.05
N THR A 42 7.56 1.29 -8.03
CA THR A 42 6.78 1.07 -6.79
C THR A 42 6.48 2.38 -6.09
N TYR A 43 7.40 3.34 -6.04
CA TYR A 43 7.17 4.66 -5.45
C TYR A 43 5.97 5.36 -6.09
N PHE A 44 5.97 5.47 -7.42
CA PHE A 44 4.85 6.10 -8.13
C PHE A 44 3.56 5.28 -8.03
N ALA A 45 3.65 3.95 -8.07
CA ALA A 45 2.49 3.09 -7.88
C ALA A 45 1.83 3.27 -6.50
N LEU A 46 2.62 3.45 -5.43
CA LEU A 46 2.11 3.74 -4.09
C LEU A 46 1.42 5.11 -4.02
N LEU A 47 2.02 6.14 -4.63
CA LEU A 47 1.41 7.48 -4.67
C LEU A 47 0.08 7.48 -5.43
N VAL A 48 0.06 6.87 -6.61
CA VAL A 48 -1.14 6.71 -7.43
C VAL A 48 -2.18 5.86 -6.68
N GLY A 49 -1.77 4.79 -6.02
CA GLY A 49 -2.66 3.94 -5.23
C GLY A 49 -3.36 4.69 -4.10
N VAL A 50 -2.62 5.48 -3.31
CA VAL A 50 -3.19 6.29 -2.22
C VAL A 50 -4.11 7.38 -2.78
N TYR A 51 -3.71 8.03 -3.88
CA TYR A 51 -4.52 9.04 -4.55
C TYR A 51 -5.85 8.45 -5.05
N CYS A 52 -5.79 7.35 -5.81
CA CYS A 52 -6.98 6.65 -6.29
C CYS A 52 -7.88 6.17 -5.14
N LEU A 53 -7.29 5.72 -4.02
CA LEU A 53 -8.07 5.33 -2.84
C LEU A 53 -8.87 6.51 -2.29
N GLY A 54 -8.24 7.67 -2.17
CA GLY A 54 -8.89 8.93 -1.78
C GLY A 54 -10.05 9.28 -2.73
N GLU A 55 -9.82 9.22 -4.04
CA GLU A 55 -10.86 9.51 -5.04
C GLU A 55 -12.04 8.52 -4.95
N PHE A 56 -11.78 7.22 -4.77
CA PHE A 56 -12.86 6.26 -4.57
C PHE A 56 -13.63 6.50 -3.28
N ILE A 57 -12.94 6.81 -2.18
CA ILE A 57 -13.57 7.17 -0.90
C ILE A 57 -14.47 8.40 -1.11
N ASN A 58 -13.95 9.45 -1.77
CA ASN A 58 -14.69 10.69 -2.08
C ASN A 58 -15.91 10.44 -2.98
N TRP A 59 -15.76 9.57 -3.98
CA TRP A 59 -16.83 9.17 -4.87
C TRP A 59 -17.93 8.41 -4.10
N MET A 60 -17.56 7.42 -3.28
CA MET A 60 -18.53 6.67 -2.48
C MET A 60 -19.19 7.56 -1.43
N ALA A 61 -18.50 8.55 -0.87
CA ALA A 61 -19.08 9.47 0.11
C ALA A 61 -20.32 10.23 -0.45
N ARG A 62 -20.41 10.41 -1.79
CA ARG A 62 -21.64 10.91 -2.46
C ARG A 62 -22.81 9.95 -2.30
N SER A 63 -22.58 8.68 -2.63
CA SER A 63 -23.60 7.63 -2.63
C SER A 63 -24.11 7.28 -1.23
N TYR A 64 -23.25 7.43 -0.22
CA TYR A 64 -23.58 7.15 1.18
C TYR A 64 -24.13 8.36 1.95
N GLY A 65 -24.30 9.51 1.28
CA GLY A 65 -24.95 10.69 1.85
C GLY A 65 -24.15 11.37 2.97
N VAL A 66 -22.82 11.40 2.85
CA VAL A 66 -21.96 12.18 3.76
C VAL A 66 -22.31 13.66 3.58
N GLU A 67 -22.67 14.31 4.68
CA GLU A 67 -23.03 15.72 4.73
C GLU A 67 -21.78 16.59 4.56
N GLY A 68 -21.87 17.68 3.80
CA GLY A 68 -20.75 18.59 3.55
C GLY A 68 -20.70 19.07 2.11
N ASP A 69 -19.98 20.15 1.90
CA ASP A 69 -19.64 20.68 0.59
C ASP A 69 -18.57 19.83 -0.11
N GLU A 70 -18.57 19.85 -1.45
CA GLU A 70 -17.69 19.03 -2.28
C GLU A 70 -16.18 19.15 -1.95
N PRO A 71 -15.63 20.34 -1.65
CA PRO A 71 -14.22 20.49 -1.30
C PRO A 71 -13.88 19.82 0.03
N THR A 72 -14.71 20.01 1.06
CA THR A 72 -14.51 19.46 2.41
C THR A 72 -14.52 17.94 2.36
N ARG A 73 -15.51 17.34 1.68
CA ARG A 73 -15.59 15.89 1.53
C ARG A 73 -14.40 15.31 0.77
N HIS A 74 -13.92 16.01 -0.26
CA HIS A 74 -12.74 15.58 -1.03
C HIS A 74 -11.48 15.54 -0.17
N TYR A 75 -11.30 16.56 0.67
CA TYR A 75 -10.23 16.62 1.65
C TYR A 75 -10.34 15.49 2.69
N GLU A 76 -11.52 15.25 3.26
CA GLU A 76 -11.76 14.21 4.27
C GLU A 76 -11.46 12.81 3.75
N GLY A 77 -11.94 12.46 2.54
CA GLY A 77 -11.67 11.13 1.98
C GLY A 77 -10.22 10.93 1.58
N THR A 78 -9.55 11.98 1.09
CA THR A 78 -8.10 11.94 0.85
C THR A 78 -7.34 11.78 2.17
N ALA A 79 -7.68 12.55 3.20
CA ALA A 79 -7.08 12.46 4.53
C ALA A 79 -7.29 11.07 5.16
N LEU A 80 -8.46 10.46 4.95
CA LEU A 80 -8.73 9.09 5.39
C LEU A 80 -7.83 8.09 4.66
N ALA A 81 -7.70 8.17 3.32
CA ALA A 81 -6.83 7.27 2.54
C ALA A 81 -5.37 7.32 3.03
N VAL A 82 -4.90 8.54 3.30
CA VAL A 82 -3.60 8.82 3.92
C VAL A 82 -3.47 8.16 5.29
N PHE A 83 -4.47 8.35 6.15
CA PHE A 83 -4.46 7.87 7.52
C PHE A 83 -4.44 6.34 7.60
N ILE A 84 -5.25 5.65 6.79
CA ILE A 84 -5.36 4.19 6.81
C ILE A 84 -4.15 3.50 6.17
N THR A 85 -3.46 4.13 5.22
CA THR A 85 -2.27 3.55 4.57
C THR A 85 -0.98 3.77 5.37
N THR A 86 -0.98 4.73 6.30
CA THR A 86 0.17 5.07 7.13
C THR A 86 0.80 3.90 7.88
N PRO A 87 0.06 3.08 8.66
CA PRO A 87 0.65 1.96 9.38
C PRO A 87 1.31 0.91 8.48
N ILE A 88 0.76 0.64 7.30
CA ILE A 88 1.35 -0.31 6.34
C ILE A 88 2.70 0.21 5.83
N PHE A 89 2.78 1.51 5.51
CA PHE A 89 4.03 2.10 5.01
C PHE A 89 5.10 2.13 6.10
N LEU A 90 4.72 2.43 7.34
CA LEU A 90 5.63 2.36 8.49
C LEU A 90 6.14 0.93 8.74
N ALA A 91 5.25 -0.05 8.72
CA ALA A 91 5.63 -1.46 8.92
C ALA A 91 6.54 -2.00 7.82
N SER A 92 6.51 -1.39 6.64
CA SER A 92 7.37 -1.77 5.51
C SER A 92 8.87 -1.55 5.75
N ILE A 93 9.27 -0.87 6.84
CA ILE A 93 10.67 -0.79 7.25
C ILE A 93 11.30 -2.18 7.47
N VAL A 94 10.49 -3.16 7.86
CA VAL A 94 10.90 -4.55 8.08
C VAL A 94 11.46 -5.19 6.83
N VAL A 95 11.08 -4.71 5.64
CA VAL A 95 11.57 -5.22 4.35
C VAL A 95 13.07 -4.95 4.16
N LEU A 96 13.70 -4.10 4.98
CA LEU A 96 15.17 -4.01 5.08
C LEU A 96 15.83 -5.37 5.37
N TYR A 97 15.14 -6.23 6.12
CA TYR A 97 15.50 -7.62 6.33
C TYR A 97 14.35 -8.50 5.84
N PRO A 98 14.31 -8.85 4.53
CA PRO A 98 13.14 -9.43 3.87
C PRO A 98 12.98 -10.92 4.19
N HIS A 99 12.89 -11.25 5.47
CA HIS A 99 12.54 -12.57 5.97
C HIS A 99 11.02 -12.77 5.81
N PRO A 100 10.56 -13.84 5.13
CA PRO A 100 9.15 -14.01 4.77
C PRO A 100 8.20 -13.94 5.97
N TRP A 101 8.52 -14.65 7.05
CA TRP A 101 7.69 -14.69 8.25
C TRP A 101 7.62 -13.35 8.99
N LEU A 102 8.74 -12.61 9.01
CA LEU A 102 8.81 -11.32 9.70
C LEU A 102 8.04 -10.25 8.92
N THR A 103 8.20 -10.25 7.60
CA THR A 103 7.46 -9.36 6.70
C THR A 103 5.96 -9.65 6.76
N MET A 104 5.57 -10.92 6.71
CA MET A 104 4.17 -11.33 6.81
C MET A 104 3.54 -10.92 8.15
N ALA A 105 4.22 -11.15 9.27
CA ALA A 105 3.70 -10.78 10.58
C ALA A 105 3.56 -9.25 10.75
N SER A 106 4.60 -8.48 10.37
CA SER A 106 4.59 -7.02 10.52
C SER A 106 3.55 -6.35 9.64
N VAL A 107 3.53 -6.66 8.34
CA VAL A 107 2.54 -6.11 7.39
C VAL A 107 1.14 -6.61 7.72
N GLY A 108 0.99 -7.85 8.20
CA GLY A 108 -0.29 -8.39 8.65
C GLY A 108 -0.87 -7.62 9.85
N ILE A 109 -0.06 -7.35 10.87
CA ILE A 109 -0.46 -6.53 12.02
C ILE A 109 -0.81 -5.10 11.60
N ALA A 110 0.01 -4.50 10.74
CA ALA A 110 -0.27 -3.17 10.20
C ALA A 110 -1.55 -3.13 9.36
N GLY A 111 -1.82 -4.18 8.58
CA GLY A 111 -3.07 -4.34 7.83
C GLY A 111 -4.28 -4.43 8.75
N MET A 112 -4.22 -5.25 9.81
CA MET A 112 -5.28 -5.31 10.82
C MET A 112 -5.52 -3.95 11.48
N TYR A 113 -4.46 -3.23 11.81
CA TYR A 113 -4.58 -1.88 12.35
C TYR A 113 -5.18 -0.90 11.34
N SER A 114 -4.82 -1.00 10.05
CA SER A 114 -5.40 -0.19 8.97
C SER A 114 -6.90 -0.41 8.85
N ILE A 115 -7.35 -1.67 8.94
CA ILE A 115 -8.77 -2.02 8.95
C ILE A 115 -9.46 -1.36 10.14
N TYR A 116 -8.87 -1.46 11.34
CA TYR A 116 -9.37 -0.76 12.52
C TYR A 116 -9.47 0.76 12.28
N LEU A 117 -8.46 1.39 11.67
CA LEU A 117 -8.50 2.82 11.34
C LEU A 117 -9.57 3.18 10.31
N VAL A 118 -9.94 2.30 9.38
CA VAL A 118 -11.08 2.52 8.47
C VAL A 118 -12.37 2.63 9.29
N PHE A 119 -12.66 1.65 10.15
CA PHE A 119 -13.89 1.63 10.95
C PHE A 119 -13.94 2.75 12.00
N ALA A 120 -12.81 3.09 12.62
CA ALA A 120 -12.74 4.16 13.61
C ALA A 120 -12.68 5.55 12.99
N GLY A 121 -11.98 5.70 11.85
CA GLY A 121 -11.73 6.97 11.20
C GLY A 121 -12.95 7.53 10.48
N ILE A 122 -13.71 6.68 9.78
CA ILE A 122 -14.88 7.12 9.00
C ILE A 122 -15.93 7.90 9.84
N PRO A 123 -16.41 7.40 10.99
CA PRO A 123 -17.39 8.14 11.79
C PRO A 123 -16.89 9.51 12.27
N ILE A 124 -15.58 9.64 12.50
CA ILE A 124 -14.95 10.84 13.05
C ILE A 124 -14.66 11.86 11.94
N LEU A 125 -13.96 11.42 10.89
CA LEU A 125 -13.52 12.29 9.79
C LEU A 125 -14.67 12.76 8.91
N MET A 126 -15.70 11.94 8.72
CA MET A 126 -16.83 12.25 7.84
C MET A 126 -18.11 12.57 8.59
N ASN A 127 -18.02 12.78 9.91
CA ASN A 127 -19.14 13.15 10.78
C ASN A 127 -20.43 12.34 10.53
N MET A 128 -20.31 11.02 10.47
CA MET A 128 -21.42 10.13 10.08
C MET A 128 -21.87 9.24 11.24
N ASN A 129 -23.19 9.08 11.38
CA ASN A 129 -23.79 8.14 12.35
C ASN A 129 -23.20 6.73 12.20
N LYS A 130 -22.91 6.08 13.34
CA LYS A 130 -22.20 4.79 13.40
C LYS A 130 -22.83 3.70 12.54
N ASP A 131 -24.16 3.64 12.47
CA ASP A 131 -24.89 2.62 11.71
C ASP A 131 -24.64 2.74 10.20
N ARG A 132 -24.63 3.96 9.65
CA ARG A 132 -24.32 4.23 8.25
C ARG A 132 -22.82 4.08 7.97
N ALA A 133 -22.00 4.53 8.91
CA ALA A 133 -20.55 4.45 8.83
C ALA A 133 -20.03 3.02 8.73
N PHE A 134 -20.70 2.06 9.37
CA PHE A 134 -20.32 0.65 9.26
C PHE A 134 -20.42 0.13 7.83
N LEU A 135 -21.55 0.37 7.14
CA LEU A 135 -21.74 -0.07 5.75
C LEU A 135 -20.77 0.62 4.80
N TYR A 136 -20.52 1.91 5.01
CA TYR A 136 -19.55 2.66 4.22
C TYR A 136 -18.12 2.17 4.43
N ALA A 137 -17.72 1.85 5.68
CA ALA A 137 -16.42 1.26 5.99
C ALA A 137 -16.20 -0.09 5.29
N CYS A 138 -17.22 -0.96 5.26
CA CYS A 138 -17.16 -2.23 4.52
C CYS A 138 -16.97 -2.02 3.01
N ALA A 139 -17.64 -1.03 2.42
CA ALA A 139 -17.47 -0.67 1.02
C ALA A 139 -16.06 -0.15 0.72
N VAL A 140 -15.55 0.76 1.57
CA VAL A 140 -14.17 1.27 1.48
C VAL A 140 -13.15 0.13 1.58
N LEU A 141 -13.36 -0.82 2.50
CA LEU A 141 -12.48 -1.98 2.65
C LEU A 141 -12.49 -2.87 1.40
N THR A 142 -13.66 -3.06 0.79
CA THR A 142 -13.79 -3.86 -0.44
C THR A 142 -13.08 -3.19 -1.61
N VAL A 143 -13.23 -1.87 -1.76
CA VAL A 143 -12.49 -1.11 -2.79
C VAL A 143 -10.98 -1.20 -2.56
N ALA A 144 -10.53 -1.03 -1.31
CA ALA A 144 -9.11 -1.16 -0.97
C ALA A 144 -8.55 -2.55 -1.34
N LEU A 145 -9.30 -3.63 -1.09
CA LEU A 145 -8.94 -4.98 -1.48
C LEU A 145 -8.86 -5.15 -3.01
N VAL A 146 -9.85 -4.65 -3.75
CA VAL A 146 -9.86 -4.71 -5.22
C VAL A 146 -8.66 -3.94 -5.79
N MET A 147 -8.34 -2.78 -5.23
CA MET A 147 -7.18 -2.01 -5.66
C MET A 147 -5.87 -2.71 -5.34
N MET A 148 -5.75 -3.35 -4.17
CA MET A 148 -4.59 -4.17 -3.84
C MET A 148 -4.37 -5.26 -4.91
N VAL A 149 -5.41 -6.00 -5.27
CA VAL A 149 -5.36 -7.03 -6.31
C VAL A 149 -5.01 -6.43 -7.67
N THR A 150 -5.54 -5.25 -8.00
CA THR A 150 -5.25 -4.54 -9.25
C THR A 150 -3.77 -4.19 -9.36
N VAL A 151 -3.14 -3.73 -8.27
CA VAL A 151 -1.69 -3.45 -8.23
C VAL A 151 -0.88 -4.74 -8.39
N LEU A 152 -1.31 -5.86 -7.78
CA LEU A 152 -0.64 -7.16 -7.94
C LEU A 152 -0.66 -7.61 -9.41
N ILE A 153 -1.81 -7.52 -10.08
CA ILE A 153 -1.93 -7.83 -11.52
C ILE A 153 -1.04 -6.88 -12.34
N GLY A 154 -1.07 -5.59 -12.03
CA GLY A 154 -0.23 -4.58 -12.69
C GLY A 154 1.26 -4.91 -12.59
N SER A 155 1.71 -5.40 -11.43
CA SER A 155 3.10 -5.81 -11.23
C SER A 155 3.49 -7.00 -12.10
N VAL A 156 2.62 -8.02 -12.22
CA VAL A 156 2.85 -9.19 -13.08
C VAL A 156 2.90 -8.81 -14.56
N ILE A 157 2.01 -7.92 -15.02
CA ILE A 157 2.02 -7.40 -16.40
C ILE A 157 3.32 -6.63 -16.66
N LEU A 158 3.73 -5.78 -15.73
CA LEU A 158 4.95 -4.98 -15.82
C LEU A 158 6.21 -5.86 -15.90
N TRP A 159 6.25 -6.96 -15.16
CA TRP A 159 7.33 -7.95 -15.26
C TRP A 159 7.31 -8.69 -16.61
N SER A 160 6.12 -8.96 -17.16
CA SER A 160 5.96 -9.66 -18.44
C SER A 160 6.45 -8.83 -19.64
N VAL A 161 6.45 -7.50 -19.54
CA VAL A 161 6.95 -6.59 -20.59
C VAL A 161 8.43 -6.21 -20.42
N GLY A 162 9.15 -6.86 -19.49
CA GLY A 162 10.61 -6.73 -19.35
C GLY A 162 11.10 -5.88 -18.19
N ILE A 163 10.22 -5.28 -17.38
CA ILE A 163 10.60 -4.52 -16.18
C ILE A 163 10.54 -5.45 -14.95
N GLY A 164 11.15 -6.62 -15.07
CA GLY A 164 11.15 -7.66 -14.03
C GLY A 164 12.35 -7.60 -13.09
N PRO A 165 12.33 -8.40 -12.01
CA PRO A 165 13.48 -8.58 -11.14
C PRO A 165 14.63 -9.28 -11.88
N VAL A 166 15.78 -8.61 -11.98
CA VAL A 166 17.03 -9.20 -12.50
C VAL A 166 17.92 -9.60 -11.32
N TYR A 167 18.16 -10.89 -11.19
CA TYR A 167 18.94 -11.46 -10.09
C TYR A 167 20.44 -11.34 -10.35
N GLN A 168 21.22 -11.22 -9.27
CA GLN A 168 22.67 -11.34 -9.34
C GLN A 168 23.02 -12.81 -9.65
N HIS A 169 23.75 -13.04 -10.73
CA HIS A 169 24.35 -14.35 -10.98
C HIS A 169 25.53 -14.53 -10.02
N HIS A 170 25.31 -15.24 -8.92
CA HIS A 170 26.42 -15.78 -8.14
C HIS A 170 26.89 -17.06 -8.85
N ALA A 171 28.03 -16.95 -9.53
CA ALA A 171 28.78 -18.10 -10.01
C ALA A 171 29.38 -18.83 -8.80
N TYR A 172 28.69 -19.84 -8.25
CA TYR A 172 29.25 -21.02 -7.58
C TYR A 172 28.22 -22.15 -7.60
#